data_AF-A0A9E2BQR6-F1
#
_entry.id   AF-A0A9E2BQR6-F1
#
_cell.length_a   1.000
_cell.length_b   1.000
_cell.length_c   1.000
_cell.angle_alpha   90.00
_cell.angle_beta   90.00
_cell.angle_gamma   90.00
#
_symmetry.space_group_name_H-M   'P 1'
#
loop_
_entity.id
_entity.type
_entity.pdbx_description
1 polymer ?
#
loop_
_entity_poly.entity_id
_entity_poly.type
_entity_poly.pdbx_seq_one_letter_code
_entity_poly.pdbx_strand_id
1 'polypeptide(L)' 'MLHYAVVFFIIALVAALFGFGGIAASAVGIGKILFIVFAVLAIASFLFGLIRKR' A
#
# COMPACT_ATOMS: atom_id res chain seq x y z
N MET A 1 -14.17 -10.08 -26.73
CA MET A 1 -13.28 -9.38 -25.77
C MET A 1 -13.97 -9.02 -24.47
N LEU A 2 -15.18 -8.44 -24.50
CA LEU A 2 -15.93 -8.10 -23.27
C LEU A 2 -16.27 -9.31 -22.37
N HIS A 3 -16.59 -10.47 -22.96
CA HIS A 3 -16.84 -11.70 -22.20
C HIS A 3 -15.62 -12.11 -21.36
N TYR A 4 -14.43 -12.12 -21.95
CA TYR A 4 -13.21 -12.55 -21.26
C TYR A 4 -12.84 -11.59 -20.13
N ALA A 5 -13.06 -10.28 -20.33
CA ALA A 5 -12.87 -9.26 -19.29
C ALA A 5 -13.80 -9.49 -18.08
N VAL A 6 -15.07 -9.81 -18.32
CA VAL A 6 -16.05 -10.10 -17.25
C VAL A 6 -15.68 -11.39 -16.50
N VAL A 7 -15.25 -12.43 -17.21
CA VAL A 7 -14.79 -13.68 -16.60
C VAL A 7 -13.56 -13.43 -15.71
N PHE A 8 -12.57 -12.69 -16.21
CA PHE A 8 -11.37 -12.35 -15.43
C PHE A 8 -11.70 -11.49 -14.21
N PHE A 9 -12.66 -10.57 -14.35
CA PHE A 9 -13.14 -9.72 -13.27
C PHE A 9 -13.79 -10.53 -12.14
N ILE A 10 -14.62 -11.51 -12.48
CA ILE A 10 -15.25 -12.42 -11.50
C ILE A 10 -14.18 -13.26 -10.80
N ILE A 11 -13.21 -13.81 -11.54
CA ILE A 11 -12.10 -14.58 -10.97
C ILE A 11 -11.30 -13.71 -9.99
N ALA A 12 -11.04 -12.45 -10.32
CA ALA A 12 -10.34 -11.52 -9.44
C ALA A 12 -11.11 -11.25 -8.14
N LEU A 13 -12.44 -11.10 -8.20
CA LEU A 13 -13.28 -10.91 -7.01
C LEU A 13 -13.32 -12.16 -6.11
N VAL A 14 -13.45 -13.34 -6.70
CA VAL A 14 -13.41 -14.61 -5.97
C VAL A 14 -12.03 -14.79 -5.32
N ALA A 15 -10.95 -14.53 -6.06
CA ALA A 15 -9.59 -14.56 -5.51
C ALA A 15 -9.42 -13.55 -4.36
N ALA A 16 -9.97 -12.34 -4.49
CA ALA A 16 -9.93 -11.31 -3.45
C ALA A 16 -10.65 -11.74 -2.17
N LEU A 17 -11.82 -12.37 -2.29
CA LEU A 17 -12.61 -12.85 -1.15
C LEU A 17 -11.98 -14.07 -0.46
N PHE A 18 -11.46 -15.03 -1.22
CA PHE A 18 -11.01 -16.32 -0.67
C PHE A 18 -9.49 -16.42 -0.44
N GLY A 19 -8.66 -15.68 -1.17
CA GLY A 19 -7.21 -15.87 -1.20
C GLY A 19 -6.38 -14.70 -0.69
N PHE A 20 -6.88 -13.46 -0.76
CA PHE A 20 -6.08 -12.28 -0.44
C PHE A 20 -6.00 -11.93 1.06
N GLY A 21 -6.85 -12.52 1.92
CA GLY A 21 -6.84 -12.21 3.36
C GLY A 21 -5.49 -12.48 4.04
N GLY A 22 -4.83 -13.59 3.69
CA GLY A 22 -3.51 -13.94 4.26
C GLY A 22 -2.36 -13.07 3.75
N ILE A 23 -2.38 -12.70 2.47
CA ILE A 23 -1.35 -11.84 1.85
C ILE A 23 -1.53 -10.39 2.29
N ALA A 24 -2.77 -9.94 2.47
CA ALA A 24 -3.06 -8.62 3.02
C ALA A 24 -2.48 -8.46 4.43
N ALA A 25 -2.58 -9.49 5.28
CA ALA A 25 -2.02 -9.46 6.63
C ALA A 25 -0.49 -9.32 6.65
N SER A 26 0.23 -10.05 5.77
CA SER A 26 1.69 -9.94 5.67
C SER A 26 2.13 -8.60 5.05
N ALA A 27 1.41 -8.12 4.02
CA ALA A 27 1.65 -6.83 3.40
C ALA A 27 1.44 -5.66 4.38
N VAL A 28 0.46 -5.76 5.28
CA VAL A 28 0.25 -4.77 6.36
C VAL A 28 1.46 -4.66 7.28
N GLY A 29 2.14 -5.76 7.58
CA GLY A 29 3.37 -5.75 8.38
C GLY A 29 4.48 -4.92 7.72
N ILE A 30 4.75 -5.18 6.44
CA ILE A 30 5.76 -4.47 5.65
C ILE A 30 5.37 -2.99 5.48
N GLY A 31 4.09 -2.71 5.22
CA GLY A 31 3.57 -1.35 5.08
C GLY A 31 3.75 -0.50 6.34
N LYS A 32 3.55 -1.08 7.53
CA LYS A 32 3.78 -0.37 8.80
C LYS A 32 5.24 0.06 8.96
N ILE A 33 6.19 -0.79 8.61
CA ILE A 33 7.62 -0.49 8.70
C ILE A 33 7.97 0.67 7.77
N LEU A 34 7.56 0.59 6.50
CA LEU A 34 7.78 1.64 5.51
C LEU A 34 7.13 2.96 5.92
N PHE A 35 5.90 2.91 6.46
CA PHE A 35 5.20 4.10 6.93
C PHE A 35 5.95 4.81 8.05
N ILE A 36 6.46 4.07 9.04
CA ILE A 36 7.24 4.67 10.13
C ILE A 36 8.54 5.29 9.62
N VAL A 37 9.28 4.58 8.77
CA VAL A 37 10.52 5.11 8.16
C VAL A 37 10.24 6.38 7.38
N PHE A 38 9.20 6.36 6.54
CA PHE A 38 8.79 7.52 5.76
C PHE A 38 8.33 8.67 6.65
N ALA A 39 7.56 8.41 7.70
CA ALA A 39 7.10 9.42 8.65
C ALA A 39 8.28 10.11 9.35
N VAL A 40 9.28 9.35 9.81
CA VAL A 40 10.49 9.91 10.42
C VAL A 40 11.26 10.77 9.43
N LEU A 41 11.47 10.29 8.21
CA LEU A 41 12.14 11.05 7.15
C LEU A 41 11.35 12.30 6.74
N ALA A 42 10.02 12.21 6.68
CA ALA A 42 9.14 13.32 6.35
C ALA A 42 9.21 14.40 7.44
N ILE A 43 9.18 14.02 8.72
CA ILE A 43 9.36 14.94 9.84
C ILE A 43 10.75 15.57 9.78
N ALA A 44 11.81 14.78 9.60
CA ALA A 44 13.17 15.29 9.49
C ALA A 44 13.31 16.29 8.33
N SER A 45 12.84 15.91 7.13
CA SER A 45 12.85 16.77 5.95
C SER A 45 12.04 18.04 6.14
N PHE A 46 10.89 17.96 6.80
CA PHE A 46 10.05 19.11 7.14
C PHE A 46 10.77 20.07 8.10
N LEU A 47 11.42 19.55 9.14
CA LEU A 47 12.22 20.35 10.07
C LEU A 47 13.41 21.01 9.38
N PHE A 48 14.20 20.25 8.60
CA PHE A 48 15.32 20.83 7.84
C PHE A 48 14.86 21.87 6.82
N GLY A 49 13.73 21.64 6.15
CA GLY A 49 13.12 22.59 5.22
C GLY A 49 12.67 23.88 5.91
N LEU A 50 12.13 23.78 7.13
CA LEU A 50 11.71 24.93 7.92
C LEU A 50 12.90 25.73 8.46
N ILE A 51 13.96 25.04 8.91
CA ILE A 51 15.20 25.66 9.42
C ILE A 51 15.96 26.39 8.31
N ARG A 52 15.98 25.85 7.08
CA ARG A 52 16.72 26.43 5.95
C ARG A 52 16.00 27.59 5.25
N LYS A 53 14.74 27.85 5.59
CA LYS A 53 13.93 28.95 5.02
C LYS A 53 14.04 30.26 5.82
N ARG A 54 14.91 30.31 6.84
CA ARG A 54 15.33 31.53 7.55
C ARG A 54 16.77 31.85 7.15
#